data_AF-A0A370B568-F1
#
_entry.id   AF-A0A370B568-F1
#
_cell.length_a   1.000
_cell.length_b   1.000
_cell.length_c   1.000
_cell.angle_alpha   90.00
_cell.angle_beta   90.00
_cell.angle_gamma   90.00
#
_symmetry.space_group_name_H-M   'P 1'
#
loop_
_entity.id
_entity.type
_entity.pdbx_description
1 polymer ?
#
loop_
_entity_poly.entity_id
_entity_poly.type
_entity_poly.pdbx_seq_one_letter_code
_entity_poly.pdbx_strand_id
1 'polypeptide(L)'
;MSARQTGEPTAYDRRMLALMNREEARPFHATAGRRRAVVGAHLALSVLGGAAPFVAEATGRTWPLFVLLGLLVPWCLATGVLNSATRGLLELRGRVLDERQRAERDRVLARAHRLTTLVLLAAALGAVAAGGLGGFDGGPLGDGPLGDGPLGDGPLGGVRAGSLLLPALAGALLVHWLMPLWVAGLLVRDEPADEREA
;
A
#
# COMPACT_ATOMS: atom_id res chain seq x y z
N MET A 1 -27.79 24.22 -20.53
CA MET A 1 -27.11 23.02 -19.98
C MET A 1 -25.65 23.38 -19.73
N SER A 2 -25.18 23.31 -18.48
CA SER A 2 -23.83 23.76 -18.10
C SER A 2 -22.78 22.72 -18.52
N ALA A 3 -21.54 23.15 -18.81
CA ALA A 3 -20.38 22.30 -19.13
C ALA A 3 -20.11 21.13 -18.13
N ARG A 4 -20.82 21.09 -16.99
CA ARG A 4 -20.90 19.92 -16.11
C ARG A 4 -21.60 18.70 -16.74
N GLN A 5 -22.38 18.85 -17.83
CA GLN A 5 -23.14 17.77 -18.47
C GLN A 5 -22.49 17.19 -19.74
N THR A 6 -21.52 17.87 -20.36
CA THR A 6 -20.98 17.49 -21.68
C THR A 6 -19.75 16.57 -21.64
N GLY A 7 -19.26 16.20 -20.46
CA GLY A 7 -18.08 15.33 -20.35
C GLY A 7 -16.75 16.00 -20.74
N GLU A 8 -16.74 17.30 -21.05
CA GLU A 8 -15.52 17.99 -21.48
C GLU A 8 -14.48 18.08 -20.35
N PRO A 9 -13.18 17.86 -20.66
CA PRO A 9 -12.09 18.03 -19.71
C PRO A 9 -11.98 19.48 -19.21
N THR A 10 -11.92 19.65 -17.89
CA THR A 10 -11.65 20.95 -17.27
C THR A 10 -10.19 21.37 -17.47
N ALA A 11 -9.87 22.65 -17.21
CA ALA A 11 -8.48 23.12 -17.22
C ALA A 11 -7.58 22.34 -16.25
N TYR A 12 -8.13 21.93 -15.09
CA TYR A 12 -7.45 21.05 -14.14
C TYR A 12 -7.17 19.67 -14.74
N ASP A 13 -8.17 19.07 -15.41
CA ASP A 13 -8.01 17.75 -16.06
C ASP A 13 -6.93 17.79 -17.15
N ARG A 14 -6.89 18.86 -17.95
CA ARG A 14 -5.83 19.06 -18.96
C ARG A 14 -4.45 19.22 -18.34
N ARG A 15 -4.33 19.97 -17.24
CA ARG A 15 -3.06 20.14 -16.51
C ARG A 15 -2.58 18.82 -15.90
N MET A 16 -3.50 18.04 -15.33
CA MET A 16 -3.18 16.73 -14.78
C MET A 16 -2.71 15.77 -15.87
N LEU A 17 -3.45 15.67 -16.99
CA LEU A 17 -3.03 14.87 -18.14
C LEU A 17 -1.62 15.25 -18.64
N ALA A 18 -1.33 16.54 -18.76
CA ALA A 18 -0.02 17.01 -19.18
C ALA A 18 1.10 16.63 -18.17
N LEU A 19 0.82 16.67 -16.88
CA LEU A 19 1.75 16.25 -15.83
C LEU A 19 2.05 14.75 -15.91
N MET A 20 1.03 13.92 -16.14
CA MET A 20 1.16 12.46 -16.15
C MET A 20 1.79 11.91 -17.43
N ASN A 21 1.73 12.68 -18.53
CA ASN A 21 2.38 12.35 -19.80
C ASN A 21 3.80 12.93 -19.94
N ARG A 22 4.42 13.42 -18.86
CA ARG A 22 5.82 13.88 -18.93
C ARG A 22 6.77 12.73 -19.22
N GLU A 23 7.62 12.93 -20.22
CA GLU A 23 8.62 11.93 -20.62
C GLU A 23 9.75 11.78 -19.61
N GLU A 24 9.95 12.75 -18.72
CA GLU A 24 11.02 12.76 -17.70
C GLU A 24 10.97 11.53 -16.77
N ALA A 25 9.77 11.04 -16.45
CA ALA A 25 9.60 9.86 -15.59
C ALA A 25 9.65 8.54 -16.36
N ARG A 26 9.54 8.58 -17.69
CA ARG A 26 9.47 7.41 -18.59
C ARG A 26 10.66 6.45 -18.40
N PRO A 27 11.93 6.91 -18.26
CA PRO A 27 13.06 6.00 -18.06
C PRO A 27 12.89 5.08 -16.85
N PHE A 28 12.21 5.52 -15.79
CA PHE A 28 12.04 4.73 -14.56
C PHE A 28 11.00 3.60 -14.70
N HIS A 29 10.14 3.63 -15.72
CA HIS A 29 9.06 2.65 -15.88
C HIS A 29 8.88 2.15 -17.33
N ALA A 30 9.82 2.47 -18.23
CA ALA A 30 9.79 2.12 -19.64
C ALA A 30 9.75 0.60 -19.92
N THR A 31 10.18 -0.22 -18.95
CA THR A 31 10.16 -1.68 -19.09
C THR A 31 9.44 -2.33 -17.92
N ALA A 32 8.89 -3.52 -18.16
CA ALA A 32 8.24 -4.31 -17.12
C ALA A 32 9.18 -4.60 -15.93
N GLY A 33 10.48 -4.84 -16.18
CA GLY A 33 11.48 -5.04 -15.14
C GLY A 33 11.67 -3.80 -14.26
N ARG A 34 11.78 -2.61 -14.88
CA ARG A 34 11.91 -1.34 -14.14
C ARG A 34 10.65 -1.02 -13.34
N ARG A 35 9.45 -1.25 -13.90
CA ARG A 35 8.18 -1.11 -13.16
C ARG A 35 8.14 -1.99 -11.92
N ARG A 36 8.50 -3.28 -12.06
CA ARG A 36 8.57 -4.21 -10.92
C ARG A 36 9.58 -3.75 -9.87
N ALA A 37 10.73 -3.22 -10.30
CA ALA A 37 11.72 -2.67 -9.40
C ALA A 37 11.19 -1.46 -8.61
N VAL A 38 10.46 -0.54 -9.26
CA VAL A 38 9.82 0.60 -8.59
C VAL A 38 8.74 0.14 -7.61
N VAL A 39 7.88 -0.81 -7.99
CA VAL A 39 6.88 -1.40 -7.07
C VAL A 39 7.58 -2.05 -5.87
N GLY A 40 8.63 -2.84 -6.11
CA GLY A 40 9.42 -3.47 -5.05
C GLY A 40 10.11 -2.44 -4.13
N ALA A 41 10.65 -1.36 -4.69
CA ALA A 41 11.22 -0.26 -3.90
C ALA A 41 10.15 0.44 -3.06
N HIS A 42 8.97 0.72 -3.63
CA HIS A 42 7.86 1.34 -2.90
C HIS A 42 7.34 0.43 -1.77
N LEU A 43 7.26 -0.87 -2.01
CA LEU A 43 6.92 -1.89 -1.01
C LEU A 43 7.96 -1.87 0.13
N ALA A 44 9.25 -1.94 -0.20
CA ALA A 44 10.33 -1.93 0.80
C ALA A 44 10.32 -0.63 1.62
N LEU A 45 10.14 0.53 0.97
CA LEU A 45 10.01 1.82 1.66
C LEU A 45 8.79 1.86 2.59
N SER A 46 7.66 1.30 2.17
CA SER A 46 6.44 1.22 2.98
C SER A 46 6.62 0.31 4.19
N VAL A 47 7.33 -0.82 4.04
CA VAL A 47 7.67 -1.71 5.16
C VAL A 47 8.63 -1.04 6.13
N LEU A 48 9.71 -0.42 5.63
CA LEU A 48 10.70 0.27 6.46
C LEU A 48 10.09 1.48 7.20
N GLY A 49 9.29 2.28 6.50
CA GLY A 49 8.56 3.41 7.09
C GLY A 49 7.55 2.93 8.12
N GLY A 50 6.78 1.88 7.82
CA GLY A 50 5.85 1.27 8.77
C GLY A 50 6.54 0.69 10.00
N ALA A 51 7.74 0.13 9.86
CA ALA A 51 8.51 -0.46 10.96
C ALA A 51 9.12 0.59 11.91
N ALA A 52 9.47 1.77 11.40
CA ALA A 52 10.16 2.82 12.14
C ALA A 52 9.53 3.21 13.50
N PRO A 53 8.21 3.49 13.62
CA PRO A 53 7.61 3.78 14.93
C PRO A 53 7.72 2.62 15.93
N PHE A 54 7.65 1.37 15.46
CA PHE A 54 7.80 0.19 16.33
C PHE A 54 9.25 0.01 16.80
N VAL A 55 10.22 0.29 15.94
CA VAL A 55 11.64 0.29 16.33
C VAL A 55 11.93 1.41 17.33
N ALA A 56 11.32 2.59 17.16
CA ALA A 56 11.47 3.70 18.10
C ALA A 56 10.95 3.32 19.49
N GLU A 57 9.75 2.72 19.55
CA GLU A 57 9.15 2.23 20.79
C GLU A 57 10.00 1.13 21.43
N ALA A 58 10.35 0.08 20.68
CA ALA A 58 11.08 -1.07 21.20
C ALA A 58 12.49 -0.74 21.72
N THR A 59 13.13 0.30 21.18
CA THR A 59 14.48 0.72 21.58
C THR A 59 14.48 1.90 22.56
N GLY A 60 13.32 2.56 22.76
CA GLY A 60 13.23 3.84 23.49
C GLY A 60 13.99 4.98 22.82
N ARG A 61 14.34 4.86 21.53
CA ARG A 61 15.14 5.85 20.80
C ARG A 61 14.32 6.58 19.75
N THR A 62 14.56 7.87 19.57
CA THR A 62 13.81 8.71 18.62
C THR A 62 14.41 8.73 17.20
N TRP A 63 15.67 8.32 17.01
CA TRP A 63 16.34 8.33 15.70
C TRP A 63 15.57 7.61 14.56
N PRO A 64 14.82 6.49 14.79
CA PRO A 64 14.05 5.85 13.73
C PRO A 64 12.94 6.74 13.16
N LEU A 65 12.40 7.69 13.93
CA LEU A 65 11.41 8.64 13.44
C LEU A 65 12.01 9.65 12.44
N PHE A 66 13.28 10.00 12.62
CA PHE A 66 14.00 10.81 11.63
C PHE A 66 14.28 10.00 10.36
N VAL A 67 14.53 8.70 10.48
CA VAL A 67 14.63 7.80 9.32
C VAL A 67 13.30 7.70 8.60
N LEU A 68 12.17 7.57 9.31
CA LEU A 68 10.84 7.63 8.71
C LEU A 68 10.65 8.93 7.89
N LEU A 69 11.01 10.08 8.45
CA LEU A 69 10.92 11.36 7.75
C LEU A 69 11.83 11.38 6.50
N GLY A 70 13.04 10.84 6.61
CA GLY A 70 13.97 10.69 5.48
C GLY A 70 13.43 9.76 4.38
N LEU A 71 12.78 8.65 4.76
CA LEU A 71 12.17 7.69 3.84
C LEU A 71 10.92 8.23 3.15
N LEU A 72 10.26 9.23 3.72
CA LEU A 72 9.07 9.85 3.11
C LEU A 72 9.39 10.47 1.75
N VAL A 73 10.57 11.07 1.58
CA VAL A 73 10.99 11.69 0.31
C VAL A 73 11.08 10.66 -0.83
N PRO A 74 11.89 9.59 -0.75
CA PRO A 74 11.93 8.57 -1.78
C PRO A 74 10.59 7.83 -1.92
N TRP A 75 9.80 7.71 -0.85
CA TRP A 75 8.46 7.12 -0.91
C TRP A 75 7.49 7.98 -1.74
N CYS A 76 7.50 9.30 -1.58
CA CYS A 76 6.74 10.24 -2.40
C CYS A 76 7.17 10.19 -3.87
N LEU A 77 8.48 10.14 -4.13
CA LEU A 77 9.01 10.01 -5.49
C LEU A 77 8.58 8.70 -6.15
N ALA A 78 8.73 7.57 -5.46
CA ALA A 78 8.28 6.27 -5.95
C ALA A 78 6.77 6.26 -6.24
N THR A 79 5.97 6.93 -5.40
CA THR A 79 4.52 7.08 -5.62
C THR A 79 4.24 7.87 -6.91
N GLY A 80 4.93 8.99 -7.13
CA GLY A 80 4.83 9.77 -8.37
C GLY A 80 5.22 8.97 -9.61
N VAL A 81 6.30 8.17 -9.53
CA VAL A 81 6.71 7.28 -10.63
C VAL A 81 5.65 6.23 -10.91
N LEU A 82 5.07 5.59 -9.89
CA LEU A 82 3.98 4.60 -10.07
C LEU A 82 2.70 5.24 -10.67
N ASN A 83 2.34 6.45 -10.24
CA ASN A 83 1.23 7.20 -10.83
C ASN A 83 1.49 7.53 -12.31
N SER A 84 2.71 7.96 -12.65
CA SER A 84 3.10 8.22 -14.05
C SER A 84 3.12 6.94 -14.90
N ALA A 85 3.60 5.82 -14.35
CA ALA A 85 3.65 4.52 -15.03
C ALA A 85 2.26 3.98 -15.37
N THR A 86 1.26 4.37 -14.58
CA THR A 86 -0.15 4.00 -14.79
C THR A 86 -0.92 5.08 -15.54
N ARG A 87 -0.23 6.11 -16.08
CA ARG A 87 -0.79 7.26 -16.81
C ARG A 87 -1.95 7.95 -16.08
N GLY A 88 -1.97 7.87 -14.75
CA GLY A 88 -3.05 8.43 -13.96
C GLY A 88 -4.35 7.67 -13.96
N LEU A 89 -4.35 6.39 -14.32
CA LEU A 89 -5.55 5.56 -14.30
C LEU A 89 -6.33 5.64 -12.98
N LEU A 90 -5.65 5.81 -11.83
CA LEU A 90 -6.28 5.96 -10.52
C LEU A 90 -6.57 7.42 -10.12
N GLU A 91 -5.88 8.39 -10.72
CA GLU A 91 -5.94 9.81 -10.32
C GLU A 91 -6.84 10.64 -11.25
N LEU A 92 -6.97 10.22 -12.52
CA LEU A 92 -7.83 10.85 -13.51
C LEU A 92 -9.29 10.52 -13.27
N ARG A 93 -10.14 11.53 -13.48
CA ARG A 93 -11.58 11.40 -13.35
C ARG A 93 -12.14 10.53 -14.48
N GLY A 94 -13.17 9.74 -14.17
CA GLY A 94 -13.77 8.79 -15.12
C GLY A 94 -14.24 9.40 -16.45
N ARG A 95 -14.58 10.70 -16.47
CA ARG A 95 -14.96 11.43 -17.71
C ARG A 95 -13.82 11.63 -18.71
N VAL A 96 -12.57 11.63 -18.22
CA VAL A 96 -11.36 11.82 -19.04
C VAL A 96 -10.80 10.47 -19.51
N LEU A 97 -11.22 9.39 -18.86
CA LEU A 97 -10.81 8.03 -19.22
C LEU A 97 -11.67 7.51 -20.37
N ASP A 98 -11.01 6.90 -21.35
CA ASP A 98 -11.67 6.16 -22.42
C ASP A 98 -12.28 4.85 -21.91
N GLU A 99 -13.16 4.24 -22.70
CA GLU A 99 -13.86 3.00 -22.31
C GLU A 99 -12.88 1.85 -22.00
N ARG A 100 -11.80 1.75 -22.78
CA ARG A 100 -10.71 0.78 -22.53
C ARG A 100 -10.05 1.04 -21.16
N GLN A 101 -9.73 2.29 -20.85
CA GLN A 101 -9.05 2.65 -19.60
C GLN A 101 -9.95 2.46 -18.38
N ARG A 102 -11.26 2.73 -18.50
CA ARG A 102 -12.24 2.42 -17.43
C ARG A 102 -12.31 0.92 -17.16
N ALA A 103 -12.44 0.11 -18.22
CA ALA A 103 -12.47 -1.34 -18.08
C ALA A 103 -11.16 -1.93 -17.53
N GLU A 104 -10.02 -1.28 -17.78
CA GLU A 104 -8.74 -1.63 -17.17
C GLU A 104 -8.68 -1.24 -15.70
N ARG A 105 -9.16 -0.04 -15.34
CA ARG A 105 -9.27 0.40 -13.94
C ARG A 105 -10.15 -0.51 -13.11
N ASP A 106 -11.29 -0.93 -13.64
CA ASP A 106 -12.20 -1.81 -12.91
C ASP A 106 -11.58 -3.19 -12.68
N ARG A 107 -10.82 -3.71 -13.66
CA ARG A 107 -10.03 -4.95 -13.51
C ARG A 107 -8.93 -4.82 -12.45
N VAL A 108 -8.23 -3.68 -12.41
CA VAL A 108 -7.21 -3.38 -11.40
C VAL A 108 -7.85 -3.30 -10.01
N LEU A 109 -8.94 -2.54 -9.85
CA LEU A 109 -9.63 -2.38 -8.57
C LEU A 109 -10.23 -3.70 -8.08
N ALA A 110 -10.81 -4.51 -8.96
CA ALA A 110 -11.33 -5.83 -8.61
C ALA A 110 -10.21 -6.77 -8.10
N ARG A 111 -9.03 -6.75 -8.74
CA ARG A 111 -7.88 -7.54 -8.30
C ARG A 111 -7.30 -7.00 -6.99
N ALA A 112 -7.16 -5.69 -6.86
CA ALA A 112 -6.68 -5.06 -5.64
C ALA A 112 -7.61 -5.35 -4.45
N HIS A 113 -8.92 -5.32 -4.67
CA HIS A 113 -9.91 -5.70 -3.66
C HIS A 113 -9.73 -7.17 -3.25
N ARG A 114 -9.67 -8.11 -4.21
CA ARG A 114 -9.44 -9.53 -3.91
C ARG A 114 -8.16 -9.77 -3.11
N LEU A 115 -7.04 -9.14 -3.51
CA LEU A 115 -5.76 -9.26 -2.81
C LEU A 115 -5.82 -8.65 -1.41
N THR A 116 -6.46 -7.49 -1.25
CA THR A 116 -6.66 -6.89 0.07
C THR A 116 -7.44 -7.83 0.98
N THR A 117 -8.56 -8.37 0.51
CA THR A 117 -9.38 -9.31 1.29
C THR A 117 -8.58 -10.54 1.72
N LEU A 118 -7.73 -11.07 0.85
CA LEU A 118 -6.84 -12.19 1.18
C LEU A 118 -5.79 -11.80 2.25
N VAL A 119 -5.20 -10.60 2.15
CA VAL A 119 -4.25 -10.11 3.16
C VAL A 119 -4.94 -9.91 4.51
N LEU A 120 -6.13 -9.30 4.52
CA LEU A 120 -6.91 -9.11 5.75
C LEU A 120 -7.31 -10.44 6.39
N LEU A 121 -7.73 -11.41 5.57
CA LEU A 121 -8.04 -12.75 6.03
C LEU A 121 -6.80 -13.43 6.62
N ALA A 122 -5.66 -13.36 5.93
CA ALA A 122 -4.39 -13.91 6.42
C ALA A 122 -3.94 -13.25 7.73
N ALA A 123 -4.10 -11.93 7.86
CA ALA A 123 -3.79 -11.19 9.08
C ALA A 123 -4.73 -11.60 10.23
N ALA A 124 -6.03 -11.75 9.98
CA ALA A 124 -7.00 -12.21 10.97
C ALA A 124 -6.69 -13.65 11.43
N LEU A 125 -6.43 -14.57 10.49
CA LEU A 125 -6.03 -15.94 10.80
C LEU A 125 -4.72 -15.99 11.58
N GLY A 126 -3.74 -15.16 11.22
CA GLY A 126 -2.48 -15.03 11.94
C GLY A 126 -2.67 -14.52 13.36
N ALA A 127 -3.55 -13.53 13.57
CA ALA A 127 -3.88 -13.02 14.91
C ALA A 127 -4.60 -14.08 15.76
N VAL A 128 -5.55 -14.83 15.18
CA VAL A 128 -6.23 -15.94 15.88
C VAL A 128 -5.25 -17.05 16.23
N ALA A 129 -4.36 -17.44 15.32
CA ALA A 129 -3.33 -18.44 15.59
C ALA A 129 -2.37 -17.97 16.70
N ALA A 130 -1.92 -16.72 16.66
CA ALA A 130 -1.05 -16.15 17.69
C ALA A 130 -1.75 -16.06 19.07
N GLY A 131 -3.01 -15.66 19.12
CA GLY A 131 -3.80 -15.59 20.35
C GLY A 131 -4.21 -16.97 20.90
N GLY A 132 -4.50 -17.94 20.02
CA GLY A 132 -4.82 -19.31 20.40
C GLY A 132 -3.61 -20.11 20.86
N LEU A 133 -2.41 -19.79 20.37
CA LEU A 133 -1.13 -20.35 20.85
C LEU A 133 -0.58 -19.63 22.10
N GLY A 134 -1.09 -18.43 22.40
CA GLY A 134 -0.59 -17.56 23.49
C GLY A 134 -1.36 -17.61 24.81
N GLY A 135 -2.45 -18.38 24.92
CA GLY A 135 -3.30 -18.37 26.10
C GLY A 135 -4.11 -17.07 26.22
N PHE A 136 -5.40 -17.19 26.52
CA PHE A 136 -6.31 -16.05 26.65
C PHE A 136 -6.20 -15.43 28.07
N ASP A 137 -5.01 -15.02 28.50
CA ASP A 137 -4.77 -14.51 29.88
C ASP A 137 -5.23 -13.05 30.10
N GLY A 138 -6.28 -12.60 29.39
CA GLY A 138 -6.71 -11.19 29.43
C GLY A 138 -8.20 -10.95 29.26
N GLY A 139 -9.05 -11.97 29.48
CA GLY A 139 -10.49 -11.72 29.64
C GLY A 139 -10.79 -11.04 30.97
N PRO A 140 -11.97 -10.41 31.17
CA PRO A 140 -12.40 -9.83 32.46
C PRO A 140 -12.55 -10.84 33.61
N LEU A 141 -12.18 -12.11 33.37
CA LEU A 141 -12.19 -13.25 34.27
C LEU A 141 -10.78 -13.85 34.43
N GLY A 142 -9.73 -13.12 34.04
CA GLY A 142 -8.33 -13.53 34.01
C GLY A 142 -7.64 -13.68 35.37
N ASP A 143 -8.36 -13.49 36.48
CA ASP A 143 -7.85 -13.71 37.84
C ASP A 143 -7.96 -15.19 38.23
N GLY A 144 -7.56 -16.08 37.32
CA GLY A 144 -7.44 -17.51 37.58
C GLY A 144 -6.10 -17.82 38.25
N PRO A 145 -6.04 -18.66 39.30
CA PRO A 145 -4.82 -18.96 40.07
C PRO A 145 -3.75 -19.76 39.31
N LEU A 146 -3.85 -19.82 37.98
CA LEU A 146 -2.94 -20.52 37.06
C LEU A 146 -2.16 -19.54 36.16
N GLY A 147 -2.44 -18.23 36.22
CA GLY A 147 -1.69 -17.18 35.51
C GLY A 147 -0.28 -16.93 36.06
N ASP A 148 0.01 -17.44 37.27
CA ASP A 148 1.26 -17.21 37.99
C ASP A 148 2.30 -18.33 37.74
N GLY A 149 2.20 -19.02 36.61
CA GLY A 149 3.13 -20.08 36.24
C GLY A 149 4.47 -19.54 35.73
N PRO A 150 5.61 -20.20 36.04
CA PRO A 150 6.98 -19.81 35.64
C PRO A 150 7.28 -19.95 34.12
N LEU A 151 6.22 -20.00 33.31
CA LEU A 151 6.22 -20.05 31.86
C LEU A 151 5.61 -18.79 31.24
N GLY A 152 4.91 -17.96 32.02
CA GLY A 152 4.36 -16.67 31.56
C GLY A 152 5.44 -15.57 31.42
N ASP A 153 6.58 -15.78 32.05
CA ASP A 153 7.76 -14.92 32.16
C ASP A 153 8.89 -15.33 31.19
N GLY A 154 8.61 -16.22 30.23
CA GLY A 154 9.52 -16.50 29.14
C GLY A 154 9.87 -15.24 28.33
N PRO A 155 11.04 -15.15 27.69
CA PRO A 155 11.50 -13.95 26.95
C PRO A 155 10.60 -13.55 25.75
N LEU A 156 9.58 -14.35 25.44
CA LEU A 156 8.56 -14.11 24.42
C LEU A 156 7.14 -13.89 25.01
N GLY A 157 6.94 -14.05 26.32
CA GLY A 157 5.65 -13.93 27.02
C GLY A 157 5.17 -12.49 27.23
N GLY A 158 6.02 -11.50 26.93
CA GLY A 158 5.72 -10.09 27.14
C GLY A 158 4.95 -9.39 26.02
N VAL A 159 4.77 -10.02 24.85
CA VAL A 159 4.01 -9.40 23.77
C VAL A 159 2.54 -9.63 24.02
N ARG A 160 1.94 -8.78 24.86
CA ARG A 160 0.47 -8.74 25.03
C ARG A 160 -0.13 -8.76 23.64
N ALA A 161 -0.98 -9.72 23.30
CA ALA A 161 -1.59 -9.82 21.97
C ALA A 161 -2.24 -8.49 21.52
N GLY A 162 -2.73 -7.68 22.48
CA GLY A 162 -3.21 -6.31 22.24
C GLY A 162 -2.17 -5.32 21.71
N SER A 163 -0.88 -5.49 22.02
CA SER A 163 0.22 -4.64 21.53
C SER A 163 0.52 -4.83 20.03
N LEU A 164 0.19 -5.99 19.46
CA LEU A 164 0.36 -6.26 18.02
C LEU A 164 -0.86 -5.88 17.19
N LEU A 165 -2.03 -5.72 17.81
CA LEU A 165 -3.27 -5.41 17.11
C LEU A 165 -3.18 -4.09 16.34
N LEU A 166 -2.72 -3.03 17.01
CA LEU A 166 -2.59 -1.71 16.38
C LEU A 166 -1.58 -1.72 15.20
N PRO A 167 -0.36 -2.27 15.34
CA PRO A 167 0.54 -2.48 14.20
C PRO A 167 -0.07 -3.27 13.05
N ALA A 168 -0.76 -4.37 13.37
CA ALA A 168 -1.39 -5.22 12.36
C ALA A 168 -2.48 -4.49 11.59
N LEU A 169 -3.34 -3.73 12.29
CA LEU A 169 -4.38 -2.91 11.68
C LEU A 169 -3.79 -1.77 10.84
N ALA A 170 -2.75 -1.10 11.34
CA ALA A 170 -2.06 -0.04 10.60
C ALA A 170 -1.41 -0.58 9.31
N GLY A 171 -0.73 -1.73 9.40
CA GLY A 171 -0.16 -2.42 8.24
C GLY A 171 -1.22 -2.88 7.25
N ALA A 172 -2.32 -3.46 7.73
CA ALA A 172 -3.47 -3.86 6.93
C ALA A 172 -4.10 -2.66 6.19
N LEU A 173 -4.28 -1.53 6.89
CA LEU A 173 -4.80 -0.29 6.31
C LEU A 173 -3.85 0.26 5.24
N LEU A 174 -2.54 0.28 5.52
CA LEU A 174 -1.52 0.72 4.56
C LEU A 174 -1.53 -0.15 3.31
N VAL A 175 -1.56 -1.48 3.47
CA VAL A 175 -1.64 -2.43 2.36
C VAL A 175 -2.93 -2.23 1.57
N HIS A 176 -4.08 -2.09 2.23
CA HIS A 176 -5.36 -1.80 1.58
C HIS A 176 -5.29 -0.54 0.71
N TRP A 177 -4.70 0.53 1.26
CA TRP A 177 -4.61 1.82 0.59
C TRP A 177 -3.66 1.80 -0.61
N LEU A 178 -2.55 1.06 -0.51
CA LEU A 178 -1.53 0.97 -1.57
C LEU A 178 -1.79 -0.13 -2.60
N MET A 179 -2.64 -1.11 -2.30
CA MET A 179 -2.88 -2.26 -3.17
C MET A 179 -3.27 -1.86 -4.61
N PRO A 180 -4.20 -0.90 -4.84
CA PRO A 180 -4.54 -0.49 -6.20
C PRO A 180 -3.34 0.02 -6.99
N LEU A 181 -2.45 0.77 -6.34
CA LEU A 181 -1.25 1.34 -6.97
C LEU A 181 -0.25 0.26 -7.36
N TRP A 182 0.04 -0.70 -6.45
CA TRP A 182 0.93 -1.82 -6.73
C TRP A 182 0.38 -2.72 -7.83
N VAL A 183 -0.91 -3.05 -7.76
CA VAL A 183 -1.59 -3.88 -8.76
C VAL A 183 -1.58 -3.18 -10.12
N ALA A 184 -1.86 -1.88 -10.18
CA ALA A 184 -1.80 -1.11 -11.42
C ALA A 184 -0.37 -1.11 -12.01
N GLY A 185 0.65 -0.81 -11.20
CA GLY A 185 2.05 -0.78 -11.64
C GLY A 185 2.56 -2.12 -12.17
N LEU A 186 2.02 -3.24 -11.68
CA LEU A 186 2.38 -4.60 -12.12
C LEU A 186 1.58 -5.07 -13.36
N LEU A 187 0.36 -4.59 -13.54
CA LEU A 187 -0.57 -5.10 -14.57
C LEU A 187 -0.67 -4.25 -15.82
N VAL A 188 -0.44 -2.94 -15.74
CA VAL A 188 -0.55 -2.04 -16.89
C VAL A 188 0.45 -2.48 -17.96
N ARG A 189 -0.08 -2.73 -19.16
CA ARG A 189 0.68 -3.16 -20.32
C ARG A 189 1.27 -1.95 -21.02
N ASP A 190 2.47 -2.11 -21.54
CA ASP A 190 3.05 -1.13 -22.46
C ASP A 190 2.25 -1.15 -23.77
N GLU A 191 1.96 0.02 -24.34
CA GLU A 191 1.53 0.09 -25.74
C GLU A 191 2.67 -0.46 -26.60
N PRO A 192 2.38 -1.38 -27.54
CA PRO A 192 3.40 -1.86 -28.47
C PRO A 192 3.99 -0.67 -29.23
N ALA A 193 5.31 -0.64 -29.37
CA ALA A 193 6.02 0.47 -30.01
C ALA A 193 5.63 0.68 -31.49
N ASP A 194 4.99 -0.32 -32.09
CA ASP A 194 4.81 -0.47 -33.53
C ASP A 194 3.73 0.44 -34.14
N GLU A 195 2.95 1.18 -33.33
CA GLU A 195 1.93 2.13 -33.82
C GLU A 195 2.46 3.58 -33.97
N ARG A 196 3.71 3.86 -33.60
CA ARG A 196 4.29 5.23 -33.67
C ARG A 196 5.12 5.50 -34.93
N GLU A 197 5.38 4.48 -35.74
CA GLU A 197 6.22 4.57 -36.95
C GLU A 197 5.47 4.24 -38.27
N ALA A 198 4.13 4.20 -38.25
CA ALA A 198 3.30 3.97 -39.44
C ALA A 198 2.50 5.22 -39.85
#